data_AF-A0A2P6SAV8-F1
#
_entry.id   AF-A0A2P6SAV8-F1
#
_cell.length_a   1.000
_cell.length_b   1.000
_cell.length_c   1.000
_cell.angle_alpha   90.00
_cell.angle_beta   90.00
_cell.angle_gamma   90.00
#
_symmetry.space_group_name_H-M   'P 1'
#
loop_
_entity.id
_entity.type
_entity.pdbx_description
1 polymer ?
#
loop_
_entity_poly.entity_id
_entity_poly.type
_entity_poly.pdbx_seq_one_letter_code
_entity_poly.pdbx_strand_id
1 'polypeptide(L)'
;MLSVEISEVSRNVVRCWWEQTNQRGNLYHLADVQELNADRLEHYISSFGGFALVIGGSPCNNLAGSNRHHRDGLKAKESSLFYDYFCILDLVKGIMARYN
;
A
#
# COMPACT_ATOMS: atom_id res chain seq x y z
N MET A 1 7.40 -3.27 -9.16
CA MET A 1 6.93 -2.51 -7.98
C MET A 1 5.43 -2.30 -8.12
N LEU A 2 4.66 -2.67 -7.10
CA LEU A 2 3.25 -2.31 -6.97
C LEU A 2 3.15 -1.24 -5.88
N SER A 3 2.57 -0.09 -6.21
CA SER A 3 2.40 1.04 -5.31
C SER A 3 0.92 1.38 -5.21
N VAL A 4 0.43 1.59 -3.99
CA VAL A 4 -0.96 1.99 -3.73
C VAL A 4 -0.92 3.34 -3.05
N GLU A 5 -1.53 4.33 -3.68
CA GLU A 5 -1.47 5.72 -3.22
C GLU A 5 -2.71 6.46 -3.73
N ILE A 6 -3.42 7.18 -2.87
CA ILE A 6 -4.66 7.90 -3.19
C ILE A 6 -4.38 9.19 -3.94
N SER A 7 -3.30 9.89 -3.59
CA SER A 7 -2.93 11.16 -4.22
C SER A 7 -2.37 10.94 -5.62
N GLU A 8 -3.07 11.44 -6.63
CA GLU A 8 -2.58 11.43 -8.02
C GLU A 8 -1.25 12.18 -8.16
N VAL A 9 -1.09 13.29 -7.42
CA VAL A 9 0.15 14.06 -7.41
C VAL A 9 1.31 13.19 -6.89
N SER A 10 1.10 12.47 -5.80
CA SER A 10 2.11 11.56 -5.24
C SER A 10 2.44 10.42 -6.21
N ARG A 11 1.43 9.82 -6.87
CA ARG A 11 1.64 8.82 -7.93
C ARG A 11 2.49 9.37 -9.07
N ASN A 12 2.20 10.60 -9.50
CA ASN A 12 2.96 11.26 -10.57
C ASN A 12 4.41 11.50 -10.17
N VAL A 13 4.69 11.91 -8.92
CA VAL A 13 6.05 12.08 -8.41
C VAL A 13 6.83 10.77 -8.46
N VAL A 14 6.24 9.66 -7.98
CA VAL A 14 6.89 8.34 -8.00
C VAL A 14 7.14 7.86 -9.44
N ARG A 15 6.16 8.05 -10.34
CA ARG A 15 6.32 7.71 -11.76
C ARG A 15 7.46 8.50 -12.41
N CYS A 16 7.49 9.82 -12.21
CA CYS A 16 8.56 10.66 -12.76
C CYS A 16 9.94 10.24 -12.21
N TRP A 17 10.05 9.95 -10.92
CA TRP A 17 11.29 9.45 -10.34
C TRP A 17 11.72 8.09 -10.92
N TRP A 18 10.76 7.18 -11.14
CA TRP A 18 11.02 5.86 -11.73
C TRP A 18 11.58 5.97 -13.15
N GLU A 19 10.98 6.84 -13.96
CA GLU A 19 11.42 7.11 -15.34
C GLU A 19 12.78 7.81 -15.37
N GLN A 20 12.99 8.84 -14.53
CA GLN A 20 14.25 9.59 -14.48
C GLN A 20 15.45 8.76 -14.02
N THR A 21 15.22 7.74 -13.19
CA THR A 21 16.29 6.84 -12.71
C THR A 21 16.50 5.63 -13.61
N ASN A 22 15.83 5.58 -14.78
CA ASN A 22 15.92 4.49 -15.76
C ASN A 22 15.74 3.09 -15.14
N GLN A 23 14.79 2.95 -14.21
CA GLN A 23 14.47 1.65 -13.63
C GLN A 23 14.00 0.68 -14.72
N ARG A 24 14.59 -0.52 -14.77
CA ARG A 24 14.26 -1.53 -15.79
C ARG A 24 13.05 -2.40 -15.45
N GLY A 25 12.52 -2.28 -14.24
CA GLY A 25 11.36 -3.03 -13.79
C GLY A 25 10.04 -2.35 -14.13
N ASN A 26 8.93 -3.07 -13.91
CA ASN A 26 7.59 -2.53 -14.08
C ASN A 26 7.12 -1.82 -12.80
N LEU A 27 6.52 -0.64 -12.95
CA LEU A 27 5.85 0.09 -11.88
C LEU A 27 4.33 0.09 -12.14
N TYR A 28 3.56 -0.41 -11.18
CA TYR A 28 2.10 -0.42 -11.21
C TYR A 28 1.58 0.47 -10.08
N HIS A 29 0.62 1.33 -10.40
CA HIS A 29 -0.05 2.18 -9.43
C HIS A 29 -1.52 1.79 -9.27
N LEU A 30 -1.96 1.69 -8.03
CA LEU A 30 -3.36 1.57 -7.65
C LEU A 30 -3.79 2.84 -6.93
N ALA A 31 -5.00 3.31 -7.24
CA ALA A 31 -5.49 4.58 -6.70
C ALA A 31 -6.09 4.41 -5.30
N ASP A 32 -6.52 3.21 -4.92
CA ASP A 32 -7.11 2.95 -3.61
C ASP A 32 -6.64 1.60 -3.06
N VAL A 33 -6.55 1.50 -1.74
CA VAL A 33 -6.31 0.24 -1.04
C VAL A 33 -7.47 -0.75 -1.24
N GLN A 34 -8.68 -0.24 -1.49
CA GLN A 34 -9.85 -1.07 -1.80
C GLN A 34 -9.73 -1.80 -3.14
N GLU A 35 -8.86 -1.32 -4.03
CA GLU A 35 -8.53 -1.99 -5.29
C GLU A 35 -7.63 -3.23 -5.09
N LEU A 36 -7.07 -3.42 -3.90
CA LEU A 36 -6.31 -4.61 -3.50
C LEU A 36 -7.21 -5.64 -2.81
N ASN A 37 -8.08 -6.28 -3.58
CA ASN A 37 -8.79 -7.46 -3.11
C ASN A 37 -7.95 -8.74 -3.30
N ALA A 38 -8.41 -9.85 -2.69
CA ALA A 38 -7.70 -11.13 -2.73
C ALA A 38 -7.43 -11.62 -4.16
N ASP A 39 -8.40 -11.51 -5.06
CA ASP A 39 -8.30 -11.98 -6.45
C ASP A 39 -7.23 -11.18 -7.24
N ARG A 40 -7.23 -9.84 -7.10
CA ARG A 40 -6.21 -8.99 -7.73
C ARG A 40 -4.84 -9.26 -7.13
N LEU A 41 -4.75 -9.45 -5.81
CA LEU A 41 -3.50 -9.73 -5.14
C LEU A 41 -2.92 -11.09 -5.58
N GLU A 42 -3.76 -12.10 -5.74
CA GLU A 42 -3.37 -13.41 -6.28
C GLU A 42 -2.89 -13.28 -7.74
N HIS A 43 -3.60 -12.51 -8.57
CA HIS A 43 -3.16 -12.20 -9.93
C HIS A 43 -1.79 -11.51 -9.98
N TYR A 44 -1.54 -10.53 -9.09
CA TYR A 44 -0.24 -9.88 -9.00
C TYR A 44 0.85 -10.82 -8.50
N ILE A 45 0.57 -11.64 -7.49
CA ILE A 45 1.51 -12.63 -6.96
C ILE A 45 1.88 -13.64 -8.06
N SER A 46 0.90 -14.16 -8.81
CA SER A 46 1.17 -15.09 -9.91
C SER A 46 1.92 -14.43 -11.07
N SER A 47 1.64 -13.16 -11.36
CA SER A 47 2.27 -12.43 -12.47
C SER A 47 3.69 -11.98 -12.15
N PHE A 48 3.98 -11.66 -10.89
CA PHE A 48 5.29 -11.16 -10.44
C PHE A 48 6.18 -12.23 -9.82
N GLY A 49 5.65 -13.42 -9.52
CA GLY A 49 6.36 -14.46 -8.76
C GLY A 49 6.39 -14.19 -7.25
N GLY A 50 5.43 -13.41 -6.74
CA GLY A 50 5.30 -13.05 -5.33
C GLY A 50 5.95 -11.71 -4.94
N PHE A 51 5.86 -11.38 -3.65
CA PHE A 51 6.40 -10.15 -3.07
C PHE A 51 7.51 -10.47 -2.06
N ALA A 52 8.74 -10.05 -2.35
CA ALA A 52 9.86 -10.21 -1.43
C ALA A 52 9.82 -9.21 -0.26
N LEU A 53 9.14 -8.07 -0.42
CA LEU A 53 9.08 -7.00 0.56
C LEU A 53 7.74 -6.26 0.45
N VAL A 54 7.06 -6.09 1.58
CA VAL A 54 5.83 -5.31 1.70
C VAL A 54 6.08 -4.17 2.68
N ILE A 55 6.08 -2.94 2.19
CA ILE A 55 6.27 -1.72 2.98
C ILE A 55 4.97 -0.93 2.97
N GLY A 56 4.55 -0.43 4.12
CA GLY A 56 3.40 0.47 4.22
C GLY A 56 3.62 1.49 5.33
N GLY A 57 3.15 2.71 5.09
CA GLY A 57 3.05 3.76 6.08
C GLY A 57 1.58 4.10 6.30
N SER A 58 1.14 4.15 7.56
CA SER A 58 -0.18 4.68 7.89
C SER A 58 -0.15 6.20 7.79
N PRO A 59 -1.12 6.86 7.12
CA PRO A 59 -1.28 8.31 7.20
C PRO A 59 -1.67 8.68 8.63
N CYS A 60 -0.64 8.93 9.43
CA CYS A 60 -0.72 9.15 10.85
C CYS A 60 -0.89 10.65 11.16
N ASN A 61 -1.96 11.28 10.67
CA ASN A 61 -2.25 12.67 11.06
C ASN A 61 -2.64 12.76 12.56
N ASN A 62 -3.13 11.66 13.14
CA ASN A 62 -3.53 11.56 14.55
C ASN A 62 -2.48 10.94 15.51
N LEU A 63 -1.32 10.47 15.02
CA LEU A 63 -0.25 9.89 15.87
C LEU A 63 0.98 10.80 16.01
N ALA A 64 1.08 11.88 15.23
CA ALA A 64 2.06 12.93 15.48
C ALA A 64 1.62 13.77 16.70
N GLY A 65 2.44 13.77 17.76
CA GLY A 65 2.16 14.41 19.05
C GLY A 65 1.97 15.94 19.07
N SER A 66 1.68 16.58 17.93
CA SER A 66 1.52 18.03 17.78
C SER A 66 0.07 18.54 17.70
N ASN A 67 -0.94 17.67 17.56
CA ASN A 67 -2.35 18.09 17.47
C ASN A 67 -3.06 18.02 18.84
N ARG A 68 -2.97 19.10 19.63
CA ARG A 68 -3.62 19.22 20.97
C ARG A 68 -5.15 19.35 20.95
N HIS A 69 -5.83 19.36 19.79
CA HIS A 69 -7.23 19.83 19.72
C HIS A 69 -8.29 18.96 19.02
N HIS A 70 -8.02 17.74 18.56
CA HIS A 70 -9.10 16.78 18.25
C HIS A 70 -8.62 15.34 18.51
N ARG A 71 -9.02 14.80 19.66
CA ARG A 71 -8.81 13.37 19.96
C ARG A 71 -9.94 12.56 19.34
N ASP A 72 -9.89 12.37 18.03
CA ASP A 72 -10.56 11.21 17.45
C ASP A 72 -9.57 10.06 17.53
N GLY A 73 -9.76 9.17 18.50
CA GLY A 73 -8.86 8.04 18.75
C GLY A 73 -8.76 7.05 17.58
N LEU A 74 -8.47 5.78 17.87
CA LEU A 74 -8.28 4.69 16.90
C LEU A 74 -9.50 4.37 15.98
N LYS A 75 -10.56 5.17 16.04
CA LYS A 75 -11.81 5.06 15.26
C LYS A 75 -11.96 6.13 14.18
N ALA A 76 -11.00 7.04 14.03
CA ALA A 76 -11.04 8.04 12.96
C ALA A 76 -10.84 7.37 11.58
N LYS A 77 -11.36 7.99 10.51
CA LYS A 77 -11.22 7.55 9.10
C LYS A 77 -9.78 7.28 8.66
N GLU A 78 -8.80 7.85 9.34
CA GLU A 78 -7.37 7.64 9.07
C GLU A 78 -6.79 6.43 9.83
N SER A 79 -7.42 6.01 10.93
CA SER A 79 -7.01 4.84 11.72
C SER A 79 -7.41 3.51 11.07
N SER A 80 -8.41 3.51 10.17
CA SER A 80 -8.81 2.31 9.42
C SER A 80 -7.72 1.86 8.43
N LEU A 81 -6.97 2.80 7.86
CA LEU A 81 -5.88 2.52 6.92
C LEU A 81 -4.73 1.73 7.58
N PHE A 82 -4.57 1.85 8.90
CA PHE A 82 -3.66 1.00 9.65
C PHE A 82 -4.13 -0.46 9.65
N TYR A 83 -5.43 -0.72 9.84
CA TYR A 83 -5.98 -2.08 9.78
C TYR A 83 -5.92 -2.65 8.36
N ASP A 84 -6.15 -1.82 7.34
CA ASP A 84 -6.05 -2.24 5.94
C ASP A 84 -4.64 -2.76 5.60
N TYR A 85 -3.59 -2.15 6.16
CA TYR A 85 -2.23 -2.65 6.00
C TYR A 85 -2.04 -4.06 6.56
N PHE A 86 -2.52 -4.33 7.79
CA PHE A 86 -2.41 -5.68 8.38
C PHE A 86 -3.23 -6.70 7.60
N CYS A 87 -4.45 -6.34 7.18
CA CYS A 87 -5.28 -7.20 6.33
C CYS A 87 -4.55 -7.57 5.03
N ILE A 88 -3.95 -6.60 4.35
CA ILE A 88 -3.18 -6.85 3.12
C ILE A 88 -1.96 -7.72 3.42
N LEU A 89 -1.22 -7.44 4.50
CA LEU A 89 -0.03 -8.21 4.86
C LEU A 89 -0.38 -9.68 5.12
N ASP A 90 -1.46 -9.94 5.85
CA ASP A 90 -1.91 -11.30 6.14
C ASP A 90 -2.44 -11.99 4.89
N LEU A 91 -3.13 -11.27 4.00
CA LEU A 91 -3.52 -11.79 2.68
C LEU A 91 -2.31 -12.16 1.83
N VAL A 92 -1.30 -11.29 1.73
CA VAL A 92 -0.06 -11.57 0.98
C VAL A 92 0.60 -12.84 1.52
N LYS A 93 0.79 -12.93 2.84
CA LYS A 93 1.38 -14.12 3.49
C LYS A 93 0.57 -15.38 3.21
N GLY A 94 -0.75 -15.29 3.37
CA GLY A 94 -1.66 -16.42 3.18
C GLY A 94 -1.68 -16.91 1.73
N ILE A 95 -1.62 -16.01 0.74
CA ILE A 95 -1.53 -16.38 -0.67
C ILE A 95 -0.15 -16.98 -0.97
N MET A 96 0.95 -16.30 -0.59
CA MET A 96 2.31 -16.76 -0.87
C MET A 96 2.62 -18.12 -0.23
N ALA A 97 2.05 -18.43 0.94
CA ALA A 97 2.18 -19.75 1.57
C ALA A 97 1.55 -20.89 0.76
N ARG A 98 0.59 -20.61 -0.13
CA ARG A 98 -0.01 -21.61 -1.04
C ARG A 98 0.82 -21.87 -2.29
N TYR A 99 1.74 -20.97 -2.62
CA TYR A 99 2.62 -21.08 -3.80
C TYR A 99 4.00 -21.70 -3.46
N ASN A 100 4.19 -22.17 -2.23
CA ASN A 100 5.43 -22.73 -1.71
C ASN A 100 5.33 -24.24 -1.51
#